data_AF-A0A6H5HSU7-F1
#
_entry.id   AF-A0A6H5HSU7-F1
#
_cell.length_a   1.000
_cell.length_b   1.000
_cell.length_c   1.000
_cell.angle_alpha   90.00
_cell.angle_beta   90.00
_cell.angle_gamma   90.00
#
_symmetry.space_group_name_H-M   'P 1'
#
loop_
_entity.id
_entity.type
_entity.pdbx_description
1 polymer ?
#
loop_
_entity_poly.entity_id
_entity_poly.type
_entity_poly.pdbx_seq_one_letter_code
_entity_poly.pdbx_strand_id
1 'polypeptide(L)'
;MESRDFFQLRRRLPPVTRVRRRVPAKRYYIARCVIMETTQLINKCSAALYDYDPNPVEYDYSSDEYYYGDFDVENVRYGDLSVEEKLEKLKSLREETNWEDKAQIYYFFRRFVDLVVNWKHQLPDLRDIFLPEEIELFLRESTINASGSTNNFRGQYVIRFVVRTGYKDEPEVDEDGQPLLLRTTPVHSAQYEKNSTIIHNLFKIYDRFDMNYTNQLGFTHFHAACRHGCDDVVEKFLELGQDPNLLVTKTGHSPLHFALFWGHKKTSELLLRNGADPNSANKKGNTPLHIICQRSDDDDLLKIFFEIVDDIDQSVQIDARDKSGLTPLQWAVLNFLPNVVDVLLDRGADLSSFVFPAATYSRERTEFKHDFHGMDEFKMKLVPDTMAVVERLEKRGFELKQSDALEIIKIFVKHELFQRSGPLMRGGEEVYEYEEVTRKFIFRWTLEFFLLLTTYQLPILCCEKILAFLKCEDLLKICLAAEVFINDQRQNM
;
A
#
# COMPACT_ATOMS: atom_id res chain seq x y z
N MET A 1 -17.24 3.13 28.74
CA MET A 1 -17.41 4.04 29.91
C MET A 1 -16.61 5.29 29.61
N GLU A 2 -17.23 6.44 29.83
CA GLU A 2 -17.06 7.69 29.08
C GLU A 2 -15.70 8.40 29.20
N SER A 3 -15.38 9.14 28.14
CA SER A 3 -14.26 10.05 27.89
C SER A 3 -14.25 11.30 28.80
N ARG A 4 -14.14 11.10 30.12
CA ARG A 4 -14.04 12.20 31.08
C ARG A 4 -13.04 11.88 32.17
N ASP A 5 -11.74 12.02 31.88
CA ASP A 5 -10.71 12.20 32.93
C ASP A 5 -9.41 12.82 32.39
N PHE A 6 -9.52 13.80 31.48
CA PHE A 6 -8.37 14.55 30.93
C PHE A 6 -8.15 15.92 31.60
N PHE A 7 -8.48 16.08 32.88
CA PHE A 7 -8.22 17.34 33.58
C PHE A 7 -8.05 17.12 35.08
N GLN A 8 -6.83 16.90 35.57
CA GLN A 8 -6.32 17.52 36.80
C GLN A 8 -4.78 17.46 36.85
N LEU A 9 -4.09 18.55 36.52
CA LEU A 9 -3.04 19.06 37.40
C LEU A 9 -2.72 20.54 37.13
N ARG A 10 -2.75 21.31 38.23
CA ARG A 10 -2.24 22.68 38.46
C ARG A 10 -3.05 23.87 37.91
N ARG A 11 -3.95 24.41 38.74
CA ARG A 11 -3.71 25.61 39.60
C ARG A 11 -5.03 26.03 40.30
N ARG A 12 -5.02 26.08 41.64
CA ARG A 12 -6.08 26.73 42.43
C ARG A 12 -5.99 28.25 42.22
N LEU A 13 -7.07 28.89 41.77
CA LEU A 13 -7.23 30.35 41.78
C LEU A 13 -8.37 30.72 42.77
N PRO A 14 -8.27 31.86 43.48
CA PRO A 14 -9.29 32.31 44.43
C PRO A 14 -10.53 32.86 43.69
N PRO A 15 -11.69 33.01 44.36
CA PRO A 15 -12.92 33.38 43.68
C PRO A 15 -12.86 34.84 43.21
N VAL A 16 -13.00 35.07 41.91
CA VAL A 16 -13.06 36.42 41.33
C VAL A 16 -14.50 36.92 41.40
N THR A 17 -14.74 37.90 42.25
CA THR A 17 -15.95 38.74 42.23
C THR A 17 -16.11 39.41 40.86
N ARG A 18 -17.30 39.27 40.26
CA ARG A 18 -17.68 39.92 38.99
C ARG A 18 -17.49 41.44 39.09
N VAL A 19 -16.49 41.97 38.38
CA VAL A 19 -16.45 43.37 37.98
C VAL A 19 -16.52 43.42 36.46
N ARG A 20 -17.67 43.86 35.92
CA ARG A 20 -17.80 44.25 34.51
C ARG A 20 -16.90 45.46 34.27
N ARG A 21 -15.69 45.26 33.74
CA ARG A 21 -14.92 46.33 33.09
C ARG A 21 -15.04 46.16 31.57
N ARG A 22 -15.62 47.19 30.93
CA ARG A 22 -15.60 47.36 29.47
C ARG A 22 -14.15 47.23 28.98
N VAL A 23 -13.89 46.27 28.11
CA VAL A 23 -12.59 46.15 27.42
C VAL A 23 -12.53 47.28 26.37
N PRO A 24 -11.50 48.15 26.36
CA PRO A 24 -11.47 49.30 25.44
C PRO A 24 -11.23 48.86 24.00
N ALA A 25 -11.96 49.48 23.06
CA ALA A 25 -11.87 49.27 21.61
C ALA A 25 -10.45 49.32 21.01
N LYS A 26 -9.48 49.94 21.69
CA LYS A 26 -8.06 49.96 21.33
C LYS A 26 -7.41 48.56 21.29
N ARG A 27 -7.85 47.60 22.13
CA ARG A 27 -7.31 46.22 22.08
C ARG A 27 -7.83 45.43 20.87
N TYR A 28 -9.04 45.73 20.40
CA TYR A 28 -9.62 45.16 19.19
C TYR A 28 -8.91 45.70 17.93
N TYR A 29 -8.53 46.98 17.94
CA TYR A 29 -7.78 47.60 16.85
C TYR A 29 -6.37 47.02 16.72
N ILE A 30 -5.66 46.83 17.85
CA ILE A 30 -4.33 46.19 17.86
C ILE A 30 -4.44 44.74 17.39
N ALA A 31 -5.41 43.96 17.87
CA ALA A 31 -5.63 42.59 17.40
C ALA A 31 -5.95 42.56 15.89
N ARG A 32 -6.72 43.52 15.37
CA ARG A 32 -7.05 43.62 13.94
C ARG A 32 -5.86 44.07 13.09
N CYS A 33 -5.02 44.96 13.60
CA CYS A 33 -3.75 45.37 12.97
C CYS A 33 -2.74 44.23 12.97
N VAL A 34 -2.60 43.49 14.07
CA VAL A 34 -1.76 42.29 14.14
C VAL A 34 -2.32 41.24 13.18
N ILE A 35 -3.62 40.98 13.14
CA ILE A 35 -4.22 40.07 12.14
C ILE A 35 -3.93 40.55 10.71
N MET A 36 -4.09 41.84 10.40
CA MET A 36 -3.78 42.40 9.08
C MET A 36 -2.29 42.30 8.71
N GLU A 37 -1.38 42.63 9.62
CA GLU A 37 0.07 42.53 9.42
C GLU A 37 0.50 41.07 9.32
N THR A 38 -0.05 40.19 10.15
CA THR A 38 0.18 38.74 10.07
C THR A 38 -0.42 38.17 8.79
N THR A 39 -1.58 38.66 8.32
CA THR A 39 -2.18 38.26 7.04
C THR A 39 -1.36 38.76 5.86
N GLN A 40 -0.77 39.97 5.95
CA GLN A 40 0.17 40.47 4.94
C GLN A 40 1.50 39.71 4.96
N LEU A 41 1.99 39.30 6.14
CA LEU A 41 3.19 38.47 6.29
C LEU A 41 2.93 37.05 5.76
N ILE A 42 1.79 36.44 6.12
CA ILE A 42 1.30 35.16 5.62
C ILE A 42 1.14 35.19 4.10
N ASN A 43 0.53 36.25 3.54
CA ASN A 43 0.37 36.39 2.10
C ASN A 43 1.72 36.63 1.37
N LYS A 44 2.68 37.29 2.02
CA LYS A 44 4.06 37.43 1.51
C LYS A 44 4.83 36.11 1.56
N CYS A 45 4.69 35.32 2.62
CA CYS A 45 5.28 33.98 2.72
C CYS A 45 4.60 32.99 1.76
N SER A 46 3.28 33.08 1.55
CA SER A 46 2.57 32.28 0.54
C SER A 46 2.98 32.62 -0.89
N ALA A 47 3.36 33.85 -1.20
CA ALA A 47 3.87 34.22 -2.52
C ALA A 47 5.26 33.62 -2.82
N ALA A 48 6.05 33.31 -1.79
CA ALA A 48 7.36 32.65 -1.93
C ALA A 48 7.28 31.12 -2.02
N LEU A 49 6.13 30.52 -1.70
CA LEU A 49 5.89 29.06 -1.73
C LEU A 49 5.47 28.52 -3.11
N TYR A 50 5.31 29.38 -4.13
CA TYR A 50 4.84 29.00 -5.47
C TYR A 50 5.93 28.82 -6.53
N ASP A 51 7.22 28.84 -6.18
CA ASP A 51 8.35 28.57 -7.09
C ASP A 51 8.89 27.13 -6.99
N TYR A 52 8.01 26.17 -6.66
CA TYR A 52 8.33 24.75 -6.76
C TYR A 52 7.88 24.24 -8.13
N ASP A 53 8.78 24.27 -9.11
CA ASP A 53 8.66 23.62 -10.41
C ASP A 53 8.87 22.10 -10.24
N PRO A 54 7.81 21.27 -10.26
CA PRO A 54 7.99 19.84 -10.27
C PRO A 54 8.14 19.43 -11.73
N ASN A 55 9.37 19.50 -12.26
CA ASN A 55 9.68 18.82 -13.51
C ASN A 55 9.41 17.32 -13.32
N PRO A 56 8.41 16.72 -14.00
CA PRO A 56 8.32 15.29 -14.10
C PRO A 56 9.36 14.90 -15.15
N VAL A 57 10.34 14.11 -14.75
CA VAL A 57 11.09 13.30 -15.71
C VAL A 57 10.05 12.39 -16.37
N GLU A 58 9.66 12.72 -17.59
CA GLU A 58 8.90 11.86 -18.49
C GLU A 58 9.68 10.56 -18.63
N TYR A 59 9.24 9.53 -17.89
CA TYR A 59 9.50 8.17 -18.30
C TYR A 59 8.44 7.82 -19.32
N ASP A 60 8.89 7.65 -20.55
CA ASP A 60 8.17 7.07 -21.68
C ASP A 60 7.64 5.68 -21.28
N TYR A 61 6.46 5.67 -20.68
CA TYR A 61 5.57 4.54 -20.78
C TYR A 61 4.71 4.82 -22.01
N SER A 62 5.16 4.30 -23.15
CA SER A 62 4.26 3.87 -24.21
C SER A 62 3.31 2.83 -23.61
N SER A 63 2.33 3.28 -22.83
CA SER A 63 1.04 2.63 -22.77
C SER A 63 0.49 2.79 -24.16
N ASP A 64 0.78 1.81 -25.01
CA ASP A 64 -0.08 1.54 -26.14
C ASP A 64 -1.45 1.25 -25.54
N GLU A 65 -2.26 2.30 -25.38
CA GLU A 65 -3.71 2.21 -25.28
C GLU A 65 -4.16 1.59 -26.60
N TYR A 66 -4.09 0.26 -26.67
CA TYR A 66 -4.64 -0.49 -27.79
C TYR A 66 -6.15 -0.31 -27.75
N TYR A 67 -6.61 0.69 -28.49
CA TYR A 67 -8.01 0.90 -28.84
C TYR A 67 -8.43 -0.28 -29.72
N TYR A 68 -8.85 -1.38 -29.10
CA TYR A 68 -9.45 -2.51 -29.80
C TYR A 68 -10.81 -2.05 -30.32
N GLY A 69 -10.84 -1.69 -31.61
CA GLY A 69 -12.05 -1.29 -32.31
C GLY A 69 -13.17 -2.32 -32.14
N ASP A 70 -14.41 -1.83 -32.15
CA ASP A 70 -15.63 -2.62 -32.14
C ASP A 70 -15.63 -3.64 -33.29
N PHE A 71 -15.18 -4.87 -33.01
CA PHE A 71 -15.43 -6.01 -33.87
C PHE A 71 -16.80 -6.59 -33.48
N ASP A 72 -17.72 -6.56 -34.45
CA ASP A 72 -19.08 -7.09 -34.34
C ASP A 72 -19.10 -8.47 -33.67
N VAL A 73 -19.64 -8.51 -32.45
CA VAL A 73 -19.79 -9.74 -31.69
C VAL A 73 -21.09 -10.41 -32.14
N GLU A 74 -21.00 -11.36 -33.06
CA GLU A 74 -22.11 -12.27 -33.30
C GLU A 74 -22.45 -13.00 -31.98
N ASN A 75 -23.66 -12.80 -31.49
CA ASN A 75 -24.22 -13.43 -30.30
C ASN A 75 -24.48 -14.94 -30.56
N VAL A 76 -23.43 -15.74 -30.69
CA VAL A 76 -23.54 -17.20 -30.89
C VAL A 76 -23.81 -17.86 -29.54
N ARG A 77 -25.02 -18.38 -29.33
CA ARG A 77 -25.37 -19.18 -28.15
C ARG A 77 -24.81 -20.60 -28.31
N TYR A 78 -23.57 -20.84 -27.86
CA TYR A 78 -22.92 -22.17 -27.85
C TYR A 78 -23.56 -23.19 -26.88
N GLY A 79 -24.64 -22.82 -26.18
CA GLY A 79 -25.30 -23.66 -25.17
C GLY A 79 -25.91 -24.95 -25.72
N ASP A 80 -26.36 -24.94 -26.97
CA ASP A 80 -27.14 -26.03 -27.57
C ASP A 80 -26.29 -27.02 -28.40
N LEU A 81 -24.98 -26.79 -28.51
CA LEU A 81 -24.10 -27.63 -29.33
C LEU A 81 -23.75 -28.96 -28.63
N SER A 82 -23.68 -30.02 -29.43
CA SER A 82 -23.14 -31.32 -29.01
C SER A 82 -21.65 -31.22 -28.64
N VAL A 83 -21.10 -32.24 -27.97
CA VAL A 83 -19.67 -32.27 -27.62
C VAL A 83 -18.82 -32.30 -28.89
N GLU A 84 -19.23 -33.06 -29.90
CA GLU A 84 -18.57 -33.19 -31.20
C GLU A 84 -18.58 -31.85 -31.96
N GLU A 85 -19.71 -31.14 -31.98
CA GLU A 85 -19.81 -29.83 -32.62
C GLU A 85 -18.93 -28.78 -31.93
N LYS A 86 -18.83 -28.83 -30.60
CA LYS A 86 -17.94 -27.94 -29.86
C LYS A 86 -16.47 -28.27 -30.15
N LEU A 87 -16.11 -29.55 -30.26
CA LEU A 87 -14.76 -29.99 -30.58
C LEU A 87 -14.34 -29.55 -31.98
N GLU A 88 -15.22 -29.71 -32.97
CA GLU A 88 -14.97 -29.27 -34.34
C GLU A 88 -14.77 -27.76 -34.43
N LYS A 89 -15.62 -26.99 -33.74
CA LYS A 89 -15.44 -25.53 -33.64
C LYS A 89 -14.15 -25.14 -32.94
N LEU A 90 -13.72 -25.87 -31.92
CA LEU A 90 -12.46 -25.59 -31.22
C LEU A 90 -11.25 -25.82 -32.16
N LYS A 91 -11.30 -26.87 -32.97
CA LYS A 91 -10.26 -27.17 -33.98
C LYS A 91 -10.22 -26.12 -35.09
N SER A 92 -11.37 -25.76 -35.67
CA SER A 92 -11.43 -24.68 -36.69
C SER A 92 -10.97 -23.34 -36.12
N LEU A 93 -11.36 -22.99 -34.90
CA LEU A 93 -10.86 -21.78 -34.22
C LEU A 93 -9.34 -21.78 -34.09
N ARG A 94 -8.74 -22.91 -33.71
CA ARG A 94 -7.28 -23.04 -33.61
C ARG A 94 -6.61 -22.84 -34.98
N GLU A 95 -7.11 -23.51 -36.03
CA GLU A 95 -6.55 -23.45 -37.38
C GLU A 95 -6.67 -22.07 -38.03
N GLU A 96 -7.74 -21.33 -37.74
CA GLU A 96 -7.98 -19.97 -38.22
C GLU A 96 -7.10 -18.92 -37.49
N THR A 97 -6.54 -19.27 -36.33
CA THR A 97 -5.78 -18.33 -35.49
C THR A 97 -4.32 -18.26 -35.92
N ASN A 98 -3.86 -17.05 -36.23
CA ASN A 98 -2.43 -16.79 -36.32
C ASN A 98 -1.85 -16.57 -34.91
N TRP A 99 -1.15 -17.58 -34.39
CA TRP A 99 -0.56 -17.58 -33.04
C TRP A 99 0.68 -16.68 -32.87
N GLU A 100 1.14 -16.02 -33.94
CA GLU A 100 2.16 -14.97 -33.86
C GLU A 100 1.56 -13.56 -33.73
N ASP A 101 0.26 -13.41 -34.00
CA ASP A 101 -0.46 -12.14 -33.95
C ASP A 101 -1.26 -12.01 -32.64
N LYS A 102 -0.89 -11.04 -31.79
CA LYS A 102 -1.54 -10.81 -30.49
C LYS A 102 -3.04 -10.51 -30.59
N ALA A 103 -3.49 -9.79 -31.62
CA ALA A 103 -4.90 -9.47 -31.78
C ALA A 103 -5.72 -10.73 -32.14
N GLN A 104 -5.14 -11.61 -32.96
CA GLN A 104 -5.74 -12.91 -33.27
C GLN A 104 -5.77 -13.84 -32.05
N ILE A 105 -4.71 -13.90 -31.24
CA ILE A 105 -4.71 -14.67 -29.97
C ILE A 105 -5.81 -14.15 -29.03
N TYR A 106 -5.96 -12.83 -28.90
CA TYR A 106 -7.02 -12.23 -28.10
C TYR A 106 -8.42 -12.57 -28.65
N TYR A 107 -8.60 -12.52 -29.96
CA TYR A 107 -9.86 -12.91 -30.61
C TYR A 107 -10.20 -14.39 -30.38
N PHE A 108 -9.21 -15.28 -30.56
CA PHE A 108 -9.31 -16.69 -30.19
C PHE A 108 -9.75 -16.84 -28.73
N PHE A 109 -9.07 -16.17 -27.80
CA PHE A 109 -9.37 -16.24 -26.38
C PHE A 109 -10.83 -15.87 -26.09
N ARG A 110 -11.35 -14.78 -26.67
CA ARG A 110 -12.75 -14.37 -26.47
C ARG A 110 -13.74 -15.46 -26.92
N ARG A 111 -13.54 -16.04 -28.11
CA ARG A 111 -14.41 -17.11 -28.63
C ARG A 111 -14.25 -18.42 -27.87
N PHE A 112 -13.03 -18.72 -27.44
CA PHE A 112 -12.73 -19.89 -26.64
C PHE A 112 -13.44 -19.85 -25.29
N VAL A 113 -13.45 -18.70 -24.61
CA VAL A 113 -14.23 -18.51 -23.37
C VAL A 113 -15.70 -18.88 -23.59
N ASP A 114 -16.34 -18.31 -24.62
CA ASP A 114 -17.77 -18.53 -24.87
C ASP A 114 -18.09 -20.02 -25.15
N LEU A 115 -17.14 -20.75 -25.75
CA LEU A 115 -17.25 -22.18 -26.01
C LEU A 115 -17.14 -23.00 -24.72
N VAL A 116 -16.17 -22.70 -23.85
CA VAL A 116 -15.85 -23.53 -22.67
C VAL A 116 -16.75 -23.30 -21.47
N VAL A 117 -17.36 -22.13 -21.33
CA VAL A 117 -18.25 -21.78 -20.19
C VAL A 117 -19.37 -22.80 -20.02
N ASN A 118 -19.89 -23.37 -21.11
CA ASN A 118 -20.98 -24.34 -21.10
C ASN A 118 -20.53 -25.78 -21.43
N TRP A 119 -19.24 -26.09 -21.31
CA TRP A 119 -18.72 -27.44 -21.55
C TRP A 119 -18.81 -28.31 -20.28
N LYS A 120 -19.87 -29.13 -20.19
CA LYS A 120 -20.21 -29.89 -18.97
C LYS A 120 -19.76 -31.36 -18.96
N HIS A 121 -19.83 -32.05 -20.10
CA HIS A 121 -19.60 -33.49 -20.19
C HIS A 121 -18.57 -33.79 -21.28
N GLN A 122 -17.80 -34.89 -21.11
CA GLN A 122 -16.76 -35.36 -22.04
C GLN A 122 -15.77 -34.26 -22.45
N LEU A 123 -14.72 -34.11 -21.65
CA LEU A 123 -13.70 -33.10 -21.87
C LEU A 123 -12.65 -33.62 -22.86
N PRO A 124 -12.17 -32.78 -23.78
CA PRO A 124 -11.11 -33.18 -24.71
C PRO A 124 -9.78 -33.32 -23.99
N ASP A 125 -8.89 -34.16 -24.52
CA ASP A 125 -7.47 -33.99 -24.28
C ASP A 125 -7.00 -32.76 -25.06
N LEU A 126 -6.44 -31.78 -24.37
CA LEU A 126 -5.99 -30.55 -25.02
C LEU A 126 -4.76 -30.78 -25.89
N ARG A 127 -3.95 -31.81 -25.62
CA ARG A 127 -2.76 -32.13 -26.43
C ARG A 127 -3.10 -32.73 -27.79
N ASP A 128 -4.31 -33.30 -27.93
CA ASP A 128 -4.82 -33.75 -29.24
C ASP A 128 -5.22 -32.58 -30.14
N ILE A 129 -5.34 -31.37 -29.57
CA ILE A 129 -5.87 -30.20 -30.27
C ILE A 129 -4.79 -29.13 -30.40
N PHE A 130 -4.11 -28.78 -29.32
CA PHE A 130 -3.20 -27.63 -29.22
C PHE A 130 -1.76 -28.07 -28.96
N LEU A 131 -0.83 -27.25 -29.44
CA LEU A 131 0.58 -27.33 -29.03
C LEU A 131 0.76 -26.78 -27.61
N PRO A 132 1.75 -27.26 -26.83
CA PRO A 132 2.03 -26.75 -25.48
C PRO A 132 2.20 -25.23 -25.43
N GLU A 133 2.86 -24.64 -26.43
CA GLU A 133 3.12 -23.20 -26.53
C GLU A 133 1.82 -22.41 -26.75
N GLU A 134 0.90 -22.94 -27.55
CA GLU A 134 -0.43 -22.35 -27.77
C GLU A 134 -1.26 -22.37 -26.47
N ILE A 135 -1.18 -23.47 -25.70
CA ILE A 135 -1.82 -23.59 -24.38
C ILE A 135 -1.28 -22.55 -23.42
N GLU A 136 0.04 -22.40 -23.37
CA GLU A 136 0.68 -21.40 -22.51
C GLU A 136 0.26 -19.97 -22.88
N LEU A 137 0.18 -19.65 -24.18
CA LEU A 137 -0.25 -18.34 -24.66
C LEU A 137 -1.66 -17.99 -24.20
N PHE A 138 -2.65 -18.86 -24.41
CA PHE A 138 -4.02 -18.53 -23.99
C PHE A 138 -4.20 -18.59 -22.47
N LEU A 139 -3.41 -19.38 -21.73
CA LEU A 139 -3.40 -19.34 -20.26
C LEU A 139 -2.81 -18.02 -19.73
N ARG A 140 -1.78 -17.50 -20.39
CA ARG A 140 -1.21 -16.18 -20.08
C ARG A 140 -2.24 -15.07 -20.34
N GLU A 141 -2.91 -15.09 -21.49
CA GLU A 141 -3.99 -14.15 -21.80
C GLU A 141 -5.17 -14.28 -20.82
N SER A 142 -5.50 -15.51 -20.41
CA SER A 142 -6.52 -15.77 -19.38
C SER A 142 -6.16 -15.14 -18.04
N THR A 143 -4.87 -15.09 -17.73
CA THR A 143 -4.36 -14.47 -16.51
C THR A 143 -4.46 -12.96 -16.64
N ILE A 144 -3.89 -12.33 -17.68
CA ILE A 144 -3.92 -10.87 -17.89
C ILE A 144 -5.37 -10.33 -17.86
N ASN A 145 -6.30 -11.00 -18.55
CA ASN A 145 -7.70 -10.57 -18.60
C ASN A 145 -8.51 -10.85 -17.32
N ALA A 146 -7.90 -11.44 -16.28
CA ALA A 146 -8.50 -11.54 -14.96
C ALA A 146 -8.16 -10.35 -14.03
N SER A 147 -7.10 -9.60 -14.32
CA SER A 147 -6.66 -8.43 -13.53
C SER A 147 -7.46 -7.14 -13.76
N GLY A 148 -8.33 -7.07 -14.77
CA GLY A 148 -9.01 -5.84 -15.21
C GLY A 148 -10.24 -5.42 -14.39
N SER A 149 -10.47 -4.12 -14.26
CA SER A 149 -11.61 -3.51 -13.54
C SER A 149 -12.96 -3.60 -14.29
N THR A 150 -12.97 -4.10 -15.53
CA THR A 150 -14.17 -4.16 -16.38
C THR A 150 -14.77 -5.55 -16.40
N ASN A 151 -15.43 -5.95 -15.31
CA ASN A 151 -16.56 -6.91 -15.27
C ASN A 151 -16.48 -8.24 -16.06
N ASN A 152 -15.31 -8.71 -16.47
CA ASN A 152 -15.13 -9.91 -17.27
C ASN A 152 -14.03 -10.79 -16.66
N PHE A 153 -14.33 -11.36 -15.48
CA PHE A 153 -13.63 -12.51 -14.88
C PHE A 153 -13.77 -13.77 -15.76
N ARG A 154 -13.44 -13.66 -17.04
CA ARG A 154 -13.69 -14.68 -18.06
C ARG A 154 -12.53 -15.65 -18.17
N GLY A 155 -11.30 -15.18 -17.95
CA GLY A 155 -10.10 -16.01 -17.97
C GLY A 155 -10.12 -17.16 -16.96
N GLN A 156 -10.75 -16.97 -15.79
CA GLN A 156 -10.90 -18.04 -14.80
C GLN A 156 -11.67 -19.26 -15.33
N TYR A 157 -12.60 -19.08 -16.29
CA TYR A 157 -13.33 -20.20 -16.90
C TYR A 157 -12.42 -21.04 -17.78
N VAL A 158 -11.54 -20.41 -18.54
CA VAL A 158 -10.54 -21.10 -19.37
C VAL A 158 -9.58 -21.87 -18.48
N ILE A 159 -8.98 -21.23 -17.47
CA ILE A 159 -8.04 -21.90 -16.56
C ILE A 159 -8.73 -23.07 -15.85
N ARG A 160 -9.96 -22.89 -15.36
CA ARG A 160 -10.75 -23.98 -14.75
C ARG A 160 -11.08 -25.08 -15.75
N PHE A 161 -11.35 -24.75 -17.01
CA PHE A 161 -11.60 -25.73 -18.06
C PHE A 161 -10.35 -26.58 -18.31
N VAL A 162 -9.18 -25.97 -18.46
CA VAL A 162 -7.88 -26.65 -18.62
C VAL A 162 -7.57 -27.57 -17.44
N VAL A 163 -7.80 -27.11 -16.19
CA VAL A 163 -7.66 -27.97 -15.01
C VAL A 163 -8.61 -29.17 -15.08
N ARG A 164 -9.86 -28.96 -15.52
CA ARG A 164 -10.86 -30.04 -15.62
C ARG A 164 -10.51 -31.06 -16.70
N THR A 165 -9.84 -30.67 -17.79
CA THR A 165 -9.38 -31.62 -18.81
C THR A 165 -8.28 -32.55 -18.28
N GLY A 166 -7.66 -32.19 -17.15
CA GLY A 166 -6.53 -32.93 -16.59
C GLY A 166 -5.19 -32.56 -17.21
N TYR A 167 -5.13 -31.51 -18.03
CA TYR A 167 -3.89 -31.02 -18.62
C TYR A 167 -2.89 -30.62 -17.55
N LYS A 168 -1.63 -31.02 -17.76
CA LYS A 168 -0.48 -30.71 -16.92
C LYS A 168 0.64 -30.13 -17.77
N ASP A 169 1.39 -29.19 -17.20
CA ASP A 169 2.61 -28.70 -17.81
C ASP A 169 3.65 -29.81 -17.87
N GLU A 170 4.34 -29.92 -19.00
CA GLU A 170 5.52 -30.76 -19.16
C GLU A 170 6.74 -29.85 -19.35
N PRO A 171 7.82 -30.04 -18.56
CA PRO A 171 9.00 -29.22 -18.69
C PRO A 171 9.64 -29.33 -20.07
N GLU A 172 10.00 -28.18 -20.63
CA GLU A 172 10.99 -28.15 -21.70
C GLU A 172 12.32 -28.67 -21.14
N VAL A 173 13.02 -29.48 -21.92
CA VAL A 173 14.31 -30.08 -21.54
C VAL A 173 15.38 -29.68 -22.55
N ASP A 174 16.63 -29.57 -22.10
CA ASP A 174 17.79 -29.38 -22.96
C ASP A 174 18.22 -30.69 -23.66
N GLU A 175 19.32 -30.63 -24.42
CA GLU A 175 19.89 -31.77 -25.14
C GLU A 175 20.28 -32.93 -24.22
N ASP A 176 20.60 -32.64 -22.94
CA ASP A 176 20.96 -33.61 -21.91
C ASP A 176 19.72 -34.12 -21.13
N GLY A 177 18.52 -33.69 -21.52
CA GLY A 177 17.26 -34.04 -20.87
C GLY A 177 17.03 -33.31 -19.53
N GLN A 178 17.82 -32.27 -19.23
CA GLN A 178 17.65 -31.48 -18.02
C GLN A 178 16.57 -30.40 -18.22
N PRO A 179 15.68 -30.19 -17.24
CA PRO A 179 14.62 -29.20 -17.38
C PRO A 179 15.14 -27.75 -17.50
N LEU A 180 14.60 -27.00 -18.46
CA LEU A 180 14.86 -25.57 -18.65
C LEU A 180 14.10 -24.74 -17.60
N LEU A 181 14.81 -24.33 -16.55
CA LEU A 181 14.21 -23.55 -15.44
C LEU A 181 13.91 -22.09 -15.81
N LEU A 182 14.60 -21.50 -16.78
CA LEU A 182 14.35 -20.12 -17.23
C LEU A 182 13.16 -20.10 -18.21
N ARG A 183 11.94 -20.04 -17.69
CA ARG A 183 10.69 -20.06 -18.46
C ARG A 183 9.65 -19.14 -17.84
N THR A 184 9.13 -18.19 -18.63
CA THR A 184 8.12 -17.22 -18.14
C THR A 184 6.71 -17.77 -18.31
N THR A 185 6.26 -18.55 -17.34
CA THR A 185 4.92 -19.16 -17.36
C THR A 185 3.77 -18.22 -16.90
N PRO A 186 2.49 -18.60 -17.10
CA PRO A 186 1.32 -17.89 -16.58
C PRO A 186 1.32 -17.69 -15.06
N VAL A 187 1.94 -18.58 -14.28
CA VAL A 187 2.13 -18.40 -12.82
C VAL A 187 2.88 -17.09 -12.52
N HIS A 188 3.86 -16.72 -13.33
CA HIS A 188 4.57 -15.44 -13.17
C HIS A 188 3.71 -14.23 -13.56
N SER A 189 2.80 -14.39 -14.53
CA SER A 189 1.87 -13.32 -14.93
C SER A 189 0.81 -13.09 -13.86
N ALA A 190 0.46 -14.13 -13.09
CA ALA A 190 -0.50 -14.05 -12.01
C ALA A 190 -0.03 -13.18 -10.82
N GLN A 191 1.24 -12.75 -10.78
CA GLN A 191 1.75 -11.88 -9.70
C GLN A 191 0.97 -10.56 -9.55
N TYR A 192 0.29 -10.09 -10.60
CA TYR A 192 -0.52 -8.87 -10.58
C TYR A 192 -2.00 -9.14 -10.26
N GLU A 193 -2.38 -10.41 -10.06
CA GLU A 193 -3.76 -10.82 -9.79
C GLU A 193 -4.12 -10.67 -8.31
N LYS A 194 -5.34 -10.21 -8.06
CA LYS A 194 -5.91 -10.20 -6.70
C LYS A 194 -6.68 -11.48 -6.38
N ASN A 195 -7.07 -12.24 -7.39
CA ASN A 195 -7.89 -13.44 -7.20
C ASN A 195 -7.01 -14.67 -6.94
N SER A 196 -6.92 -15.09 -5.68
CA SER A 196 -6.18 -16.29 -5.27
C SER A 196 -6.66 -17.56 -5.97
N THR A 197 -7.91 -17.63 -6.44
CA THR A 197 -8.44 -18.82 -7.13
C THR A 197 -7.68 -19.14 -8.42
N ILE A 198 -7.20 -18.11 -9.13
CA ILE A 198 -6.50 -18.28 -10.40
C ILE A 198 -5.15 -18.94 -10.18
N ILE A 199 -4.35 -18.39 -9.27
CA ILE A 199 -3.03 -18.94 -8.94
C ILE A 199 -3.13 -20.38 -8.41
N HIS A 200 -4.13 -20.70 -7.57
CA HIS A 200 -4.35 -22.08 -7.13
C HIS A 200 -4.70 -23.03 -8.28
N ASN A 201 -5.46 -22.58 -9.29
CA ASN A 201 -5.74 -23.42 -10.45
C ASN A 201 -4.54 -23.54 -11.38
N LEU A 202 -3.71 -22.51 -11.51
CA LEU A 202 -2.45 -22.59 -12.25
C LEU A 202 -1.51 -23.61 -11.60
N PHE A 203 -1.39 -23.68 -10.27
CA PHE A 203 -0.61 -24.73 -9.60
C PHE A 203 -1.20 -26.14 -9.71
N LYS A 204 -2.45 -26.28 -10.19
CA LYS A 204 -2.98 -27.60 -10.62
C LYS A 204 -2.52 -27.97 -12.03
N ILE A 205 -2.11 -27.02 -12.85
CA ILE A 205 -1.54 -27.26 -14.18
C ILE A 205 -0.02 -27.44 -14.05
N TYR A 206 0.63 -26.54 -13.31
CA TYR A 206 2.06 -26.56 -12.97
C TYR A 206 2.27 -27.26 -11.62
N ASP A 207 2.00 -28.56 -11.56
CA ASP A 207 2.02 -29.35 -10.31
C ASP A 207 3.34 -30.09 -10.03
N ARG A 208 4.34 -29.88 -10.90
CA ARG A 208 5.72 -30.35 -10.75
C ARG A 208 6.49 -29.40 -9.83
N PHE A 209 6.38 -29.57 -8.52
CA PHE A 209 7.03 -28.67 -7.55
C PHE A 209 8.54 -28.92 -7.37
N ASP A 210 9.08 -29.97 -8.00
CA ASP A 210 10.52 -30.13 -8.23
C ASP A 210 11.06 -29.11 -9.26
N MET A 211 10.14 -28.46 -9.99
CA MET A 211 10.41 -27.40 -10.95
C MET A 211 10.12 -26.03 -10.33
N ASN A 212 11.16 -25.26 -10.01
CA ASN A 212 11.02 -23.87 -9.60
C ASN A 212 11.35 -22.93 -10.77
N TYR A 213 10.48 -22.89 -11.77
CA TYR A 213 10.68 -22.04 -12.94
C TYR A 213 10.89 -20.58 -12.52
N THR A 214 11.80 -19.90 -13.21
CA THR A 214 12.13 -18.49 -13.00
C THR A 214 11.92 -17.69 -14.28
N ASN A 215 11.42 -16.47 -14.14
CA ASN A 215 11.40 -15.50 -15.24
C ASN A 215 12.71 -14.69 -15.32
N GLN A 216 12.80 -13.80 -16.30
CA GLN A 216 13.97 -12.93 -16.54
C GLN A 216 14.30 -11.97 -15.38
N LEU A 217 13.38 -11.76 -14.43
CA LEU A 217 13.60 -10.90 -13.26
C LEU A 217 14.16 -11.68 -12.06
N GLY A 218 14.28 -13.01 -12.18
CA GLY A 218 14.59 -13.90 -11.06
C GLY A 218 13.38 -14.18 -10.15
N PHE A 219 12.16 -13.84 -10.58
CA PHE A 219 10.95 -14.17 -9.83
C PHE A 219 10.52 -15.58 -10.21
N THR A 220 10.29 -16.43 -9.21
CA THR A 220 10.07 -17.86 -9.42
C THR A 220 8.67 -18.33 -9.03
N HIS A 221 8.30 -19.56 -9.37
CA HIS A 221 7.04 -20.18 -8.91
C HIS A 221 6.92 -20.21 -7.40
N PHE A 222 8.01 -20.53 -6.69
CA PHE A 222 8.03 -20.49 -5.23
C PHE A 222 7.73 -19.08 -4.68
N HIS A 223 8.29 -18.03 -5.29
CA HIS A 223 7.96 -16.65 -4.93
C HIS A 223 6.49 -16.31 -5.20
N ALA A 224 5.93 -16.78 -6.32
CA ALA A 224 4.51 -16.60 -6.64
C ALA A 224 3.60 -17.28 -5.62
N ALA A 225 3.92 -18.52 -5.23
CA ALA A 225 3.18 -19.25 -4.20
C ALA A 225 3.19 -18.49 -2.85
N CYS A 226 4.36 -17.98 -2.45
CA CYS A 226 4.50 -17.20 -1.21
C CYS A 226 3.74 -15.86 -1.27
N ARG A 227 3.79 -15.18 -2.42
CA ARG A 227 3.10 -13.91 -2.67
C ARG A 227 1.58 -14.02 -2.54
N HIS A 228 1.00 -15.15 -2.92
CA HIS A 228 -0.46 -15.34 -2.90
C HIS A 228 -0.94 -16.20 -1.73
N GLY A 229 -0.05 -16.63 -0.84
CA GLY A 229 -0.41 -17.42 0.34
C GLY A 229 -0.89 -18.83 -0.01
N CYS A 230 -0.35 -19.45 -1.06
CA CYS A 230 -0.68 -20.82 -1.44
C CYS A 230 0.03 -21.80 -0.50
N ASP A 231 -0.43 -21.89 0.75
CA ASP A 231 0.25 -22.61 1.84
C ASP A 231 0.61 -24.06 1.48
N ASP A 232 -0.30 -24.78 0.79
CA ASP A 232 -0.11 -26.17 0.35
C ASP A 232 1.01 -26.31 -0.69
N VAL A 233 1.07 -25.36 -1.62
CA VAL A 233 2.13 -25.29 -2.64
C VAL A 233 3.46 -24.90 -2.01
N VAL A 234 3.46 -23.93 -1.10
CA VAL A 234 4.66 -23.48 -0.38
C VAL A 234 5.25 -24.62 0.46
N GLU A 235 4.40 -25.31 1.24
CA GLU A 235 4.79 -26.50 1.99
C GLU A 235 5.41 -27.54 1.07
N LYS A 236 4.83 -27.77 -0.12
CA LYS A 236 5.37 -28.76 -1.05
C LYS A 236 6.74 -28.40 -1.62
N PHE A 237 6.97 -27.13 -1.98
CA PHE A 237 8.29 -26.66 -2.40
C PHE A 237 9.32 -26.84 -1.28
N LEU A 238 8.97 -26.50 -0.02
CA LEU A 238 9.85 -26.64 1.13
C LEU A 238 10.19 -28.11 1.44
N GLU A 239 9.21 -29.02 1.37
CA GLU A 239 9.43 -30.47 1.49
C GLU A 239 10.44 -31.02 0.47
N LEU A 240 10.46 -30.42 -0.73
CA LEU A 240 11.38 -30.77 -1.81
C LEU A 240 12.75 -30.07 -1.70
N GLY A 241 13.01 -29.37 -0.59
CA GLY A 241 14.31 -28.75 -0.30
C GLY A 241 14.52 -27.39 -0.96
N GLN A 242 13.45 -26.72 -1.39
CA GLN A 242 13.56 -25.35 -1.90
C GLN A 242 14.09 -24.41 -0.81
N ASP A 243 15.13 -23.64 -1.14
CA ASP A 243 15.70 -22.66 -0.22
C ASP A 243 14.67 -21.55 0.13
N PRO A 244 14.26 -21.41 1.41
CA PRO A 244 13.33 -20.36 1.85
C PRO A 244 13.92 -18.95 1.77
N ASN A 245 15.23 -18.82 1.57
CA ASN A 245 15.97 -17.56 1.45
C ASN A 245 16.31 -17.19 0.00
N LEU A 246 15.79 -17.92 -0.99
CA LEU A 246 16.02 -17.62 -2.41
C LEU A 246 15.65 -16.16 -2.72
N LEU A 247 16.55 -15.39 -3.33
CA LEU A 247 16.30 -13.97 -3.60
C LEU A 247 15.91 -13.72 -5.05
N VAL A 248 14.93 -12.85 -5.27
CA VAL A 248 14.62 -12.32 -6.61
C VAL A 248 15.79 -11.47 -7.10
N THR A 249 16.40 -11.86 -8.21
CA THR A 249 17.62 -11.23 -8.73
C THR A 249 17.51 -9.72 -8.89
N LYS A 250 16.37 -9.19 -9.36
CA LYS A 250 16.23 -7.74 -9.62
C LYS A 250 16.06 -6.92 -8.34
N THR A 251 15.27 -7.38 -7.38
CA THR A 251 14.83 -6.60 -6.19
C THR A 251 15.47 -7.04 -4.88
N GLY A 252 15.99 -8.26 -4.81
CA GLY A 252 16.48 -8.89 -3.59
C GLY A 252 15.38 -9.26 -2.60
N HIS A 253 14.11 -9.27 -3.00
CA HIS A 253 13.06 -9.78 -2.12
C HIS A 253 13.19 -11.29 -1.95
N SER A 254 12.93 -11.76 -0.73
CA SER A 254 12.88 -13.18 -0.36
C SER A 254 11.43 -13.66 -0.35
N PRO A 255 11.17 -14.98 -0.34
CA PRO A 255 9.85 -15.55 -0.12
C PRO A 255 9.13 -14.96 1.08
N LEU A 256 9.85 -14.79 2.21
CA LEU A 256 9.30 -14.22 3.44
C LEU A 256 8.87 -12.77 3.26
N HIS A 257 9.62 -11.96 2.51
CA HIS A 257 9.21 -10.60 2.16
C HIS A 257 7.86 -10.59 1.40
N PHE A 258 7.66 -11.49 0.43
CA PHE A 258 6.39 -11.54 -0.29
C PHE A 258 5.23 -11.98 0.61
N ALA A 259 5.42 -13.04 1.40
CA ALA A 259 4.39 -13.55 2.30
C ALA A 259 3.95 -12.49 3.34
N LEU A 260 4.93 -11.79 3.94
CA LEU A 260 4.67 -10.75 4.92
C LEU A 260 3.99 -9.53 4.30
N PHE A 261 4.46 -9.05 3.15
CA PHE A 261 3.86 -7.86 2.51
C PHE A 261 2.37 -8.05 2.24
N TRP A 262 1.96 -9.26 1.84
CA TRP A 262 0.55 -9.59 1.57
C TRP A 262 -0.19 -10.18 2.78
N GLY A 263 0.43 -10.27 3.96
CA GLY A 263 -0.23 -10.65 5.21
C GLY A 263 -0.53 -12.14 5.33
N HIS A 264 0.17 -12.99 4.57
CA HIS A 264 -0.02 -14.43 4.59
C HIS A 264 0.66 -15.05 5.81
N LYS A 265 -0.04 -15.02 6.96
CA LYS A 265 0.45 -15.49 8.26
C LYS A 265 0.96 -16.94 8.24
N LYS A 266 0.15 -17.87 7.71
CA LYS A 266 0.50 -19.30 7.66
C LYS A 266 1.71 -19.57 6.75
N THR A 267 1.73 -18.96 5.56
CA THR A 267 2.91 -19.01 4.68
C THR A 267 4.16 -18.43 5.36
N SER A 268 4.03 -17.32 6.08
CA SER A 268 5.16 -16.72 6.81
C SER A 268 5.69 -17.65 7.91
N GLU A 269 4.79 -18.32 8.62
CA GLU A 269 5.14 -19.36 9.60
C GLU A 269 5.87 -20.54 8.95
N LEU A 270 5.34 -21.08 7.84
CA LEU A 270 5.98 -22.17 7.10
C LEU A 270 7.41 -21.81 6.69
N LEU A 271 7.61 -20.60 6.17
CA LEU A 271 8.92 -20.12 5.75
C LEU A 271 9.90 -19.98 6.93
N LEU A 272 9.49 -19.34 8.03
CA LEU A 272 10.32 -19.15 9.22
C LEU A 272 10.72 -20.50 9.85
N ARG A 273 9.76 -21.42 10.01
CA ARG A 273 10.02 -22.76 10.57
C ARG A 273 10.92 -23.62 9.69
N ASN A 274 11.01 -23.31 8.39
CA ASN A 274 11.92 -23.97 7.46
C ASN A 274 13.24 -23.22 7.25
N GLY A 275 13.53 -22.17 8.06
CA GLY A 275 14.83 -21.51 8.08
C GLY A 275 14.92 -20.22 7.25
N ALA A 276 13.80 -19.59 6.90
CA ALA A 276 13.84 -18.21 6.39
C ALA A 276 14.47 -17.27 7.42
N ASP A 277 15.39 -16.42 6.98
CA ASP A 277 16.08 -15.46 7.84
C ASP A 277 15.18 -14.24 8.13
N PRO A 278 14.78 -14.00 9.39
CA PRO A 278 13.92 -12.89 9.79
C PRO A 278 14.62 -11.52 9.69
N ASN A 279 15.91 -11.48 9.34
CA ASN A 279 16.71 -10.26 9.16
C ASN A 279 17.20 -10.07 7.72
N SER A 280 16.85 -10.97 6.78
CA SER A 280 17.31 -10.88 5.39
C SER A 280 16.93 -9.54 4.78
N ALA A 281 17.90 -8.77 4.29
CA ALA A 281 17.64 -7.45 3.73
C ALA A 281 17.56 -7.50 2.20
N ASN A 282 16.51 -6.88 1.63
CA ASN A 282 16.42 -6.73 0.17
C ASN A 282 17.40 -5.69 -0.38
N LYS A 283 17.38 -5.42 -1.70
CA LYS A 283 18.29 -4.43 -2.29
C LYS A 283 18.06 -2.98 -1.82
N LYS A 284 16.95 -2.68 -1.17
CA LYS A 284 16.68 -1.38 -0.52
C LYS A 284 17.10 -1.36 0.95
N GLY A 285 17.62 -2.47 1.49
CA GLY A 285 17.93 -2.60 2.90
C GLY A 285 16.70 -2.90 3.77
N ASN A 286 15.53 -3.14 3.17
CA ASN A 286 14.32 -3.49 3.91
C ASN A 286 14.43 -4.92 4.42
N THR A 287 14.31 -5.11 5.73
CA THR A 287 14.18 -6.41 6.40
C THR A 287 12.70 -6.84 6.46
N PRO A 288 12.38 -8.08 6.89
CA PRO A 288 11.02 -8.52 7.17
C PRO A 288 10.20 -7.55 8.03
N LEU A 289 10.80 -6.96 9.08
CA LEU A 289 10.13 -5.93 9.89
C LEU A 289 9.76 -4.68 9.09
N HIS A 290 10.65 -4.19 8.22
CA HIS A 290 10.35 -3.06 7.34
C HIS A 290 9.17 -3.37 6.43
N ILE A 291 9.14 -4.59 5.87
CA ILE A 291 8.06 -5.02 4.97
C ILE A 291 6.71 -5.07 5.68
N ILE A 292 6.66 -5.59 6.92
CA ILE A 292 5.42 -5.57 7.72
C ILE A 292 4.99 -4.12 7.97
N CYS A 293 5.91 -3.22 8.32
CA CYS A 293 5.63 -1.82 8.60
C CYS A 293 5.30 -0.97 7.37
N GLN A 294 5.50 -1.51 6.15
CA GLN A 294 5.13 -0.88 4.88
C GLN A 294 3.69 -1.20 4.45
N ARG A 295 3.00 -2.10 5.16
CA ARG A 295 1.59 -2.45 4.92
C ARG A 295 0.66 -1.30 5.33
N SER A 296 -0.57 -1.34 4.82
CA SER A 296 -1.66 -0.48 5.29
C SER A 296 -2.46 -1.07 6.44
N ASP A 297 -2.34 -2.37 6.68
CA ASP A 297 -3.17 -3.09 7.64
C ASP A 297 -2.46 -3.13 9.01
N ASP A 298 -3.11 -2.58 10.03
CA ASP A 298 -2.64 -2.56 11.41
C ASP A 298 -3.15 -3.79 12.19
N ASP A 299 -2.94 -4.97 11.60
CA ASP A 299 -3.35 -6.27 12.12
C ASP A 299 -2.31 -6.91 13.06
N ASP A 300 -2.60 -8.12 13.52
CA ASP A 300 -1.76 -8.91 14.44
C ASP A 300 -0.59 -9.65 13.75
N LEU A 301 -0.31 -9.41 12.47
CA LEU A 301 0.79 -10.08 11.75
C LEU A 301 2.14 -9.88 12.42
N LEU A 302 2.47 -8.66 12.85
CA LEU A 302 3.76 -8.40 13.51
C LEU A 302 3.88 -9.17 14.82
N LYS A 303 2.79 -9.27 15.58
CA LYS A 303 2.78 -10.04 16.84
C LYS A 303 3.01 -11.52 16.56
N ILE A 304 2.31 -12.10 15.58
CA ILE A 304 2.48 -13.50 15.17
C ILE A 304 3.90 -13.75 14.65
N PHE A 305 4.44 -12.86 13.82
CA PHE A 305 5.82 -12.95 13.33
C PHE A 305 6.81 -13.11 14.48
N PHE A 306 6.67 -12.25 15.49
CA PHE A 306 7.52 -12.29 16.66
C PHE A 306 7.31 -13.54 17.53
N GLU A 307 6.06 -13.99 17.73
CA GLU A 307 5.78 -15.25 18.43
C GLU A 307 6.46 -16.44 17.75
N ILE A 308 6.40 -16.52 16.42
CA ILE A 308 7.06 -17.59 15.65
C ILE A 308 8.58 -17.50 15.77
N VAL A 309 9.15 -16.29 15.67
CA VAL A 309 10.60 -16.08 15.76
C VAL A 309 11.13 -16.45 17.15
N ASP A 310 10.39 -16.08 18.20
CA ASP A 310 10.72 -16.48 19.58
C ASP A 310 10.64 -18.01 19.75
N ASP A 311 9.61 -18.66 19.17
CA ASP A 311 9.43 -20.11 19.21
C ASP A 311 10.59 -20.89 18.54
N ILE A 312 11.20 -20.31 17.49
CA ILE A 312 12.33 -20.94 16.77
C ILE A 312 13.70 -20.45 17.26
N ASP A 313 13.75 -19.73 18.39
CA ASP A 313 14.97 -19.22 19.03
C ASP A 313 15.86 -18.39 18.09
N GLN A 314 15.24 -17.55 17.27
CA GLN A 314 15.95 -16.59 16.41
C GLN A 314 15.83 -15.17 16.93
N SER A 315 16.85 -14.36 16.66
CA SER A 315 16.86 -12.93 17.03
C SER A 315 16.45 -12.05 15.85
N VAL A 316 15.71 -10.96 16.13
CA VAL A 316 15.36 -9.94 15.12
C VAL A 316 16.06 -8.62 15.41
N GLN A 317 16.62 -8.00 14.38
CA GLN A 317 17.20 -6.66 14.43
C GLN A 317 16.08 -5.61 14.37
N ILE A 318 15.56 -5.24 15.54
CA ILE A 318 14.42 -4.32 15.69
C ILE A 318 14.69 -2.95 15.07
N ASP A 319 15.88 -2.39 15.28
CA ASP A 319 16.27 -1.05 14.83
C ASP A 319 17.17 -1.08 13.58
N ALA A 320 17.07 -2.13 12.76
CA ALA A 320 17.75 -2.18 11.47
C ALA A 320 17.39 -0.95 10.63
N ARG A 321 18.34 -0.42 9.87
CA ARG A 321 18.12 0.75 9.00
C ARG A 321 18.16 0.35 7.54
N ASP A 322 17.15 0.76 6.78
CA ASP A 322 17.15 0.63 5.33
C ASP A 322 18.18 1.59 4.67
N LYS A 323 18.26 1.58 3.34
CA LYS A 323 19.18 2.46 2.59
C LYS A 323 18.82 3.95 2.68
N SER A 324 17.59 4.28 3.06
CA SER A 324 17.15 5.65 3.36
C SER A 324 17.47 6.05 4.81
N GLY A 325 18.00 5.13 5.61
CA GLY A 325 18.32 5.33 7.02
C GLY A 325 17.11 5.21 7.95
N LEU A 326 15.96 4.74 7.45
CA LEU A 326 14.74 4.59 8.25
C LEU A 326 14.72 3.24 8.96
N THR A 327 14.19 3.23 10.18
CA THR A 327 13.91 2.03 10.98
C THR A 327 12.50 1.49 10.73
N PRO A 328 12.19 0.23 11.11
CA PRO A 328 10.82 -0.29 11.08
C PRO A 328 9.83 0.59 11.87
N LEU A 329 10.24 1.12 13.03
CA LEU A 329 9.39 2.02 13.83
C LEU A 329 9.04 3.29 13.05
N GLN A 330 9.98 3.88 12.34
CA GLN A 330 9.71 5.04 11.49
C GLN A 330 8.78 4.71 10.32
N TRP A 331 8.91 3.52 9.71
CA TRP A 331 7.96 3.06 8.70
C TRP A 331 6.55 2.85 9.27
N ALA A 332 6.42 2.30 10.47
CA ALA A 332 5.13 2.13 11.15
C ALA A 332 4.45 3.49 11.44
N VAL A 333 5.25 4.49 11.82
CA VAL A 333 4.78 5.87 12.01
C VAL A 333 4.36 6.52 10.69
N LEU A 334 5.13 6.35 9.60
CA LEU A 334 4.79 6.85 8.27
C LEU A 334 3.52 6.25 7.68
N ASN A 335 3.22 4.99 8.04
CA ASN A 335 2.02 4.28 7.58
C ASN A 335 0.87 4.32 8.57
N PHE A 336 1.01 5.05 9.69
CA PHE A 336 -0.02 5.24 10.71
C PHE A 336 -0.52 3.91 11.28
N LEU A 337 0.40 3.06 11.72
CA LEU A 337 0.12 1.70 12.22
C LEU A 337 0.25 1.66 13.75
N PRO A 338 -0.78 2.07 14.52
CA PRO A 338 -0.63 2.27 15.94
C PRO A 338 -0.38 0.93 16.69
N ASN A 339 -0.99 -0.19 16.31
CA ASN A 339 -0.74 -1.51 16.93
C ASN A 339 0.67 -2.01 16.64
N VAL A 340 1.15 -1.85 15.40
CA VAL A 340 2.53 -2.16 15.04
C VAL A 340 3.52 -1.33 15.87
N VAL A 341 3.25 -0.04 16.09
CA VAL A 341 4.07 0.83 16.95
C VAL A 341 4.16 0.28 18.37
N ASP A 342 3.04 -0.10 18.99
CA ASP A 342 3.07 -0.68 20.34
C ASP A 342 3.91 -1.96 20.39
N VAL A 343 3.74 -2.86 19.41
CA VAL A 343 4.50 -4.12 19.36
C VAL A 343 6.00 -3.85 19.22
N LEU A 344 6.42 -2.93 18.34
CA LEU A 344 7.83 -2.58 18.19
C LEU A 344 8.43 -1.97 19.47
N LEU A 345 7.69 -1.09 20.14
CA LEU A 345 8.14 -0.47 21.40
C LEU A 345 8.19 -1.49 22.55
N ASP A 346 7.26 -2.45 22.59
CA ASP A 346 7.29 -3.58 23.54
C ASP A 346 8.47 -4.52 23.27
N ARG A 347 8.92 -4.62 22.01
CA ARG A 347 10.10 -5.37 21.59
C ARG A 347 11.41 -4.57 21.71
N GLY A 348 11.35 -3.37 22.29
CA GLY A 348 12.54 -2.59 22.64
C GLY A 348 13.09 -1.72 21.51
N ALA A 349 12.27 -1.33 20.52
CA ALA A 349 12.67 -0.34 19.53
C ALA A 349 13.13 0.96 20.21
N ASP A 350 14.30 1.48 19.80
CA ASP A 350 14.93 2.63 20.45
C ASP A 350 14.22 3.96 20.16
N LEU A 351 13.68 4.59 21.20
CA LEU A 351 13.10 5.93 21.14
C LEU A 351 14.11 7.06 21.40
N SER A 352 15.29 6.77 21.95
CA SER A 352 16.25 7.81 22.33
C SER A 352 16.87 8.50 21.12
N SER A 353 17.06 7.76 20.03
CA SER A 353 17.56 8.26 18.74
C SER A 353 16.45 8.45 17.69
N PHE A 354 15.18 8.24 18.06
CA PHE A 354 14.06 8.34 17.14
C PHE A 354 13.88 9.78 16.64
N VAL A 355 13.75 9.91 15.32
CA VAL A 355 13.44 11.17 14.63
C VAL A 355 12.17 10.97 13.83
N PHE A 356 11.23 11.90 13.95
CA PHE A 356 9.98 11.82 13.19
C PHE A 356 10.30 11.85 11.69
N PRO A 357 9.85 10.85 10.92
CA PRO A 357 10.22 10.71 9.52
C PRO A 357 9.56 11.80 8.66
N ALA A 358 10.32 12.30 7.67
CA ALA A 358 9.84 13.36 6.80
C ALA A 358 8.65 12.93 5.94
N ALA A 359 7.71 13.85 5.71
CA ALA A 359 6.53 13.64 4.89
C ALA A 359 6.87 13.32 3.42
N THR A 360 8.07 13.61 2.95
CA THR A 360 8.55 13.21 1.61
C THR A 360 8.58 11.69 1.46
N TYR A 361 8.89 10.96 2.53
CA TYR A 361 8.84 9.49 2.55
C TYR A 361 7.41 8.95 2.63
N SER A 362 6.41 9.80 2.93
CA SER A 362 5.02 9.36 2.93
C SER A 362 4.60 8.99 1.49
N ARG A 363 4.40 7.69 1.25
CA ARG A 363 3.79 7.12 0.04
C ARG A 363 4.35 7.57 -1.32
N GLU A 364 5.61 7.24 -1.56
CA GLU A 364 5.99 6.76 -2.90
C GLU A 364 5.56 5.28 -3.02
N ARG A 365 4.29 5.04 -3.37
CA ARG A 365 3.78 3.70 -3.70
C ARG A 365 4.37 3.23 -5.04
N THR A 366 5.65 2.93 -5.11
CA THR A 366 6.34 2.70 -6.39
C THR A 366 6.69 1.24 -6.68
N GLU A 367 6.62 0.31 -5.71
CA GLU A 367 6.93 -1.11 -5.99
C GLU A 367 5.74 -2.07 -5.86
N PHE A 368 4.79 -1.77 -4.97
CA PHE A 368 3.57 -2.57 -4.79
C PHE A 368 2.37 -1.62 -4.73
N LYS A 369 2.14 -0.89 -5.83
CA LYS A 369 0.84 -0.24 -6.06
C LYS A 369 -0.18 -1.36 -6.01
N HIS A 370 -1.04 -1.39 -5.02
CA HIS A 370 -2.44 -1.82 -5.08
C HIS A 370 -2.89 -1.99 -3.64
N ASP A 371 -3.63 -1.02 -3.13
CA ASP A 371 -4.84 -1.24 -2.32
C ASP A 371 -5.31 0.09 -1.77
N PHE A 372 -6.42 0.59 -2.31
CA PHE A 372 -7.42 1.27 -1.50
C PHE A 372 -8.81 1.02 -2.08
N HIS A 373 -9.72 0.71 -1.16
CA HIS A 373 -11.13 1.01 -1.26
C HIS A 373 -11.31 2.54 -1.19
N GLY A 374 -11.24 3.23 -2.33
CA GLY A 374 -11.54 4.67 -2.43
C GLY A 374 -10.59 5.61 -1.67
N MET A 375 -10.49 6.87 -2.11
CA MET A 375 -9.72 7.89 -1.37
C MET A 375 -10.41 8.28 -0.05
N ASP A 376 -11.73 8.12 0.05
CA ASP A 376 -12.51 8.56 1.21
C ASP A 376 -12.31 7.67 2.44
N GLU A 377 -12.22 6.34 2.28
CA GLU A 377 -11.95 5.44 3.41
C GLU A 377 -10.53 5.64 3.97
N PHE A 378 -9.56 5.93 3.09
CA PHE A 378 -8.21 6.26 3.51
C PHE A 378 -8.16 7.54 4.36
N LYS A 379 -8.82 8.62 3.91
CA LYS A 379 -8.91 9.88 4.68
C LYS A 379 -9.57 9.68 6.05
N MET A 380 -10.59 8.81 6.12
CA MET A 380 -11.30 8.51 7.38
C MET A 380 -10.43 7.82 8.44
N LYS A 381 -9.42 7.04 8.04
CA LYS A 381 -8.51 6.34 8.96
C LYS A 381 -7.27 7.18 9.31
N LEU A 382 -6.80 7.99 8.36
CA LEU A 382 -5.57 8.76 8.48
C LEU A 382 -5.47 9.60 9.77
N VAL A 383 -6.48 10.42 10.09
CA VAL A 383 -6.42 11.30 11.28
C VAL A 383 -6.48 10.51 12.60
N PRO A 384 -7.49 9.65 12.85
CA PRO A 384 -7.53 8.86 14.08
C PRO A 384 -6.26 8.03 14.30
N ASP A 385 -5.75 7.37 13.25
CA ASP A 385 -4.59 6.49 13.36
C ASP A 385 -3.30 7.28 13.59
N THR A 386 -3.13 8.44 12.93
CA THR A 386 -2.01 9.35 13.22
C THR A 386 -2.02 9.80 14.68
N MET A 387 -3.19 10.19 15.19
CA MET A 387 -3.32 10.65 16.58
C MET A 387 -3.05 9.51 17.57
N ALA A 388 -3.52 8.29 17.26
CA ALA A 388 -3.23 7.11 18.06
C ALA A 388 -1.73 6.77 18.07
N VAL A 389 -1.03 6.89 16.94
CA VAL A 389 0.44 6.71 16.87
C VAL A 389 1.14 7.74 17.77
N VAL A 390 0.78 9.02 17.66
CA VAL A 390 1.38 10.09 18.48
C VAL A 390 1.15 9.82 19.97
N GLU A 391 -0.07 9.45 20.36
CA GLU A 391 -0.40 9.13 21.75
C GLU A 391 0.44 7.96 22.28
N ARG A 392 0.60 6.89 21.49
CA ARG A 392 1.41 5.72 21.86
C ARG A 392 2.87 6.09 22.05
N LEU A 393 3.43 6.90 21.17
CA LEU A 393 4.79 7.44 21.30
C LEU A 393 4.94 8.30 22.58
N GLU A 394 4.04 9.28 22.79
CA GLU A 394 4.04 10.16 23.97
C GLU A 394 3.95 9.34 25.28
N LYS A 395 3.10 8.29 25.30
CA LYS A 395 2.97 7.38 26.44
C LYS A 395 4.24 6.60 26.75
N ARG A 396 5.12 6.37 25.76
CA ARG A 396 6.45 5.75 25.94
C ARG A 396 7.57 6.76 26.17
N GLY A 397 7.22 8.02 26.41
CA GLY A 397 8.16 9.09 26.78
C GLY A 397 8.77 9.84 25.61
N PHE A 398 8.27 9.65 24.38
CA PHE A 398 8.63 10.49 23.26
C PHE A 398 7.99 11.88 23.40
N GLU A 399 8.80 12.94 23.34
CA GLU A 399 8.30 14.30 23.35
C GLU A 399 8.16 14.79 21.91
N LEU A 400 6.91 14.94 21.44
CA LEU A 400 6.62 15.48 20.11
C LEU A 400 7.13 16.92 20.04
N LYS A 401 8.04 17.22 19.11
CA LYS A 401 8.58 18.57 18.91
C LYS A 401 7.81 19.32 17.83
N GLN A 402 8.05 20.63 17.77
CA GLN A 402 7.48 21.51 16.75
C GLN A 402 7.79 21.04 15.30
N SER A 403 9.01 20.52 15.06
CA SER A 403 9.39 19.95 13.76
C SER A 403 8.56 18.71 13.40
N ASP A 404 8.27 17.87 14.39
CA ASP A 404 7.56 16.61 14.19
C ASP A 404 6.07 16.88 13.92
N ALA A 405 5.50 17.81 14.68
CA ALA A 405 4.14 18.31 14.45
C ALA A 405 3.98 18.91 13.04
N LEU A 406 5.01 19.60 12.55
CA LEU A 406 5.01 20.16 11.20
C LEU A 406 5.02 19.08 10.12
N GLU A 407 5.79 18.00 10.29
CA GLU A 407 5.78 16.86 9.36
C GLU A 407 4.40 16.17 9.32
N ILE A 408 3.75 15.99 10.47
CA ILE A 408 2.36 15.51 10.56
C ILE A 408 1.40 16.44 9.81
N ILE A 409 1.54 17.74 9.99
CA ILE A 409 0.72 18.73 9.29
C ILE A 409 0.94 18.64 7.77
N LYS A 410 2.18 18.52 7.30
CA LYS A 410 2.50 18.34 5.87
C LYS A 410 1.84 17.09 5.28
N ILE A 411 1.82 15.98 6.02
CA ILE A 411 1.10 14.76 5.63
C ILE A 411 -0.40 15.05 5.45
N PHE A 412 -1.02 15.74 6.41
CA PHE A 412 -2.44 16.07 6.33
C PHE A 412 -2.77 16.99 5.14
N VAL A 413 -1.86 17.93 4.82
CA VAL A 413 -1.97 18.80 3.63
C VAL A 413 -1.87 17.99 2.35
N LYS A 414 -0.88 17.10 2.25
CA LYS A 414 -0.66 16.24 1.08
C LYS A 414 -1.88 15.39 0.75
N HIS A 415 -2.65 14.99 1.76
CA HIS A 415 -3.88 14.23 1.59
C HIS A 415 -5.16 15.08 1.58
N GLU A 416 -5.03 16.40 1.42
CA GLU A 416 -6.13 17.35 1.24
C GLU A 416 -7.17 17.31 2.37
N LEU A 417 -6.76 16.96 3.60
CA LEU A 417 -7.66 16.90 4.75
C LEU A 417 -8.23 18.27 5.17
N PHE A 418 -7.69 19.35 4.60
CA PHE A 418 -8.08 20.74 4.89
C PHE A 418 -8.87 21.41 3.78
N GLN A 419 -8.96 20.81 2.60
CA GLN A 419 -9.81 21.35 1.55
C GLN A 419 -11.28 21.05 1.89
N ARG A 420 -12.19 21.99 1.61
CA ARG A 420 -13.64 21.79 1.76
C ARG A 420 -14.12 20.67 0.82
N SER A 421 -13.98 19.41 1.24
CA SER A 421 -14.84 18.35 0.77
C SER A 421 -16.20 18.51 1.45
N GLY A 422 -17.30 18.21 0.74
CA GLY A 422 -18.60 18.08 1.39
C GLY A 422 -18.56 17.08 2.55
N PRO A 423 -19.64 16.96 3.35
CA PRO A 423 -19.67 16.01 4.45
C PRO A 423 -19.33 14.61 3.94
N LEU A 424 -18.30 13.99 4.52
CA LEU A 424 -17.95 12.62 4.19
C LEU A 424 -19.01 11.69 4.78
N MET A 425 -19.57 10.82 3.94
CA MET A 425 -20.69 9.96 4.31
C MET A 425 -20.19 8.60 4.77
N ARG A 426 -20.55 8.17 5.99
CA ARG A 426 -20.37 6.78 6.46
C ARG A 426 -21.74 6.17 6.67
N GLY A 427 -22.13 5.20 5.84
CA GLY A 427 -23.43 4.52 5.98
C GLY A 427 -24.66 5.45 5.95
N GLY A 428 -24.55 6.63 5.33
CA GLY A 428 -25.61 7.64 5.31
C GLY A 428 -25.50 8.75 6.38
N GLU A 429 -24.51 8.69 7.28
CA GLU A 429 -24.25 9.71 8.31
C GLU A 429 -23.07 10.63 7.93
N GLU A 430 -23.22 11.93 8.18
CA GLU A 430 -22.17 12.94 8.00
C GLU A 430 -21.13 12.83 9.11
N VAL A 431 -19.86 12.56 8.77
CA VAL A 431 -18.77 12.44 9.76
C VAL A 431 -18.04 13.80 9.90
N TYR A 432 -18.40 14.57 10.92
CA TYR A 432 -17.72 15.83 11.29
C TYR A 432 -16.49 15.64 12.22
N GLU A 433 -16.21 14.41 12.63
CA GLU A 433 -15.35 14.11 13.77
C GLU A 433 -13.85 14.39 13.51
N TYR A 434 -13.37 14.22 12.27
CA TYR A 434 -11.95 14.40 11.96
C TYR A 434 -11.55 15.88 11.83
N GLU A 435 -12.43 16.77 11.37
CA GLU A 435 -12.12 18.20 11.24
C GLU A 435 -11.85 18.81 12.63
N GLU A 436 -12.65 18.45 13.63
CA GLU A 436 -12.46 18.91 15.00
C GLU A 436 -11.16 18.38 15.62
N VAL A 437 -10.86 17.08 15.44
CA VAL A 437 -9.62 16.46 15.94
C VAL A 437 -8.40 17.08 15.28
N THR A 438 -8.41 17.23 13.95
CA THR A 438 -7.30 17.82 13.20
C THR A 438 -7.11 19.29 13.56
N ARG A 439 -8.21 20.04 13.70
CA ARG A 439 -8.17 21.45 14.15
C ARG A 439 -7.58 21.58 15.54
N LYS A 440 -7.97 20.72 16.48
CA LYS A 440 -7.43 20.71 17.86
C LYS A 440 -5.93 20.42 17.84
N PHE A 441 -5.48 19.43 17.05
CA PHE A 441 -4.06 19.12 16.90
C PHE A 441 -3.28 20.31 16.35
N ILE A 442 -3.72 20.90 15.25
CA ILE A 442 -3.06 22.07 14.66
C ILE A 442 -3.06 23.25 15.63
N PHE A 443 -4.18 23.50 16.31
CA PHE A 443 -4.31 24.59 17.25
C PHE A 443 -3.31 24.48 18.41
N ARG A 444 -3.04 23.26 18.92
CA ARG A 444 -2.01 22.99 19.96
C ARG A 444 -0.67 23.60 19.55
N TRP A 445 -0.29 23.45 18.29
CA TRP A 445 1.02 23.88 17.76
C TRP A 445 1.01 25.28 17.16
N THR A 446 -0.12 25.74 16.63
CA THR A 446 -0.23 27.04 15.95
C THR A 446 0.05 28.21 16.89
N LEU A 447 -0.25 28.07 18.18
CA LEU A 447 0.07 29.11 19.16
C LEU A 447 1.58 29.38 19.21
N GLU A 448 2.40 28.34 19.22
CA GLU A 448 3.86 28.47 19.27
C GLU A 448 4.41 29.04 17.95
N PHE A 449 3.92 28.56 16.80
CA PHE A 449 4.28 29.11 15.49
C PHE A 449 3.85 30.59 15.33
N PHE A 450 2.66 30.95 15.83
CA PHE A 450 2.16 32.31 15.81
C PHE A 450 3.04 33.23 16.67
N LEU A 451 3.40 32.79 17.87
CA LEU A 451 4.30 33.54 18.74
C LEU A 451 5.70 33.71 18.13
N LEU A 452 6.20 32.72 17.37
CA LEU A 452 7.47 32.82 16.66
C LEU A 452 7.44 33.90 15.56
N LEU A 453 6.34 33.99 14.81
CA LEU A 453 6.17 34.93 13.71
C LEU A 453 5.84 36.36 14.17
N THR A 454 5.19 36.51 15.32
CA THR A 454 4.83 37.83 15.84
C THR A 454 5.99 38.47 16.59
N THR A 455 6.48 39.60 16.09
CA THR A 455 7.47 40.45 16.77
C THR A 455 6.94 41.13 18.04
N TYR A 456 5.61 41.16 18.22
CA TYR A 456 4.94 41.77 19.36
C TYR A 456 4.50 40.74 20.39
N GLN A 457 4.93 40.92 21.64
CA GLN A 457 4.51 40.11 22.79
C GLN A 457 3.07 40.44 23.21
N LEU A 458 2.08 40.02 22.41
CA LEU A 458 0.71 39.94 22.88
C LEU A 458 0.64 38.91 24.03
N PRO A 459 -0.18 39.15 25.07
CA PRO A 459 -0.41 38.13 26.09
C PRO A 459 -0.93 36.84 25.45
N ILE A 460 -0.44 35.68 25.90
CA ILE A 460 -0.81 34.35 25.36
C ILE A 460 -2.33 34.18 25.21
N LEU A 461 -3.08 34.63 26.23
CA LEU A 461 -4.55 34.58 26.27
C LEU A 461 -5.24 35.41 25.18
N CYS A 462 -4.56 36.42 24.63
CA CYS A 462 -5.03 37.17 23.47
C CYS A 462 -4.72 36.44 22.17
N CYS A 463 -3.54 35.83 22.05
CA CYS A 463 -3.15 35.01 20.90
C CYS A 463 -4.08 33.79 20.75
N GLU A 464 -4.32 33.04 21.82
CA GLU A 464 -5.27 31.92 21.84
C GLU A 464 -6.66 32.32 21.35
N LYS A 465 -7.16 33.48 21.78
CA LYS A 465 -8.45 34.01 21.33
C LYS A 465 -8.45 34.38 19.86
N ILE A 466 -7.37 34.97 19.34
CA ILE A 466 -7.24 35.29 17.92
C ILE A 466 -7.26 34.01 17.09
N LEU A 467 -6.42 33.04 17.45
CA LEU A 467 -6.31 31.76 16.75
C LEU A 467 -7.64 30.98 16.79
N ALA A 468 -8.42 31.08 17.87
CA ALA A 468 -9.70 30.38 17.98
C ALA A 468 -10.74 30.83 16.94
N PHE A 469 -10.61 32.06 16.40
CA PHE A 469 -11.49 32.58 15.34
C PHE A 469 -11.01 32.24 13.92
N LEU A 470 -9.81 31.67 13.77
CA LEU A 470 -9.24 31.32 12.47
C LEU A 470 -9.73 29.95 11.98
N LYS A 471 -9.80 29.77 10.65
CA LYS A 471 -10.10 28.46 10.03
C LYS A 471 -8.84 27.60 10.00
N CYS A 472 -9.00 26.28 9.77
CA CYS A 472 -7.85 25.36 9.64
C CYS A 472 -6.86 25.82 8.56
N GLU A 473 -7.34 26.32 7.43
CA GLU A 473 -6.51 26.89 6.36
C GLU A 473 -5.65 28.06 6.86
N ASP A 474 -6.18 28.92 7.70
CA ASP A 474 -5.47 30.08 8.25
C ASP A 474 -4.42 29.64 9.28
N LEU A 475 -4.76 28.66 10.14
CA LEU A 475 -3.84 28.07 11.11
C LEU A 475 -2.67 27.34 10.41
N LEU A 476 -2.96 26.62 9.33
CA LEU A 476 -1.97 25.95 8.51
C LEU A 476 -0.98 26.94 7.90
N LYS A 477 -1.47 28.03 7.32
CA LYS A 477 -0.62 29.08 6.73
C LYS A 477 0.35 29.68 7.76
N ILE A 478 -0.07 29.83 9.00
CA ILE A 478 0.80 30.28 10.11
C ILE A 478 1.91 29.25 10.35
N CYS A 479 1.60 27.96 10.41
CA CYS A 479 2.59 26.90 10.62
C CYS A 479 3.63 26.85 9.49
N LEU A 480 3.18 26.92 8.22
CA LEU A 480 4.07 26.91 7.04
C LEU A 480 4.93 28.17 6.95
N ALA A 481 4.39 29.35 7.27
CA ALA A 481 5.17 30.59 7.26
C ALA A 481 6.29 30.57 8.33
N ALA A 482 6.03 29.95 9.47
CA ALA A 482 7.03 29.80 10.53
C ALA A 482 8.19 28.88 10.12
N GLU A 483 7.93 27.85 9.32
CA GLU A 483 8.99 26.99 8.75
C GLU A 483 9.94 27.77 7.85
N VAL A 484 9.40 28.57 6.91
CA VAL A 484 10.19 29.44 6.03
C VAL A 484 11.08 30.36 6.86
N PHE A 485 10.49 31.00 7.88
CA PHE A 485 11.23 31.87 8.79
C PHE A 485 12.37 31.13 9.52
N ILE A 486 12.13 29.92 10.03
CA ILE A 486 13.15 29.10 10.71
C ILE A 486 14.29 28.72 9.74
N ASN A 487 13.96 28.35 8.51
CA ASN A 487 14.93 27.95 7.49
C ASN A 487 15.80 29.13 7.04
N ASP A 488 15.19 30.30 6.85
CA ASP A 488 15.92 31.54 6.54
C ASP A 488 16.91 31.92 7.65
N GLN A 489 16.53 31.76 8.93
CA GLN A 489 17.45 32.02 10.06
C GLN A 489 18.60 31.01 10.10
N ARG A 490 18.38 29.75 9.71
CA ARG A 490 19.42 28.71 9.67
C ARG A 490 20.40 28.88 8.52
N GLN A 491 19.98 29.41 7.38
CA GLN A 491 20.87 29.70 6.24
C GLN A 491 21.71 30.97 6.43
N ASN A 492 21.30 31.85 7.34
CA ASN A 492 21.99 33.10 7.67
C ASN A 492 22.90 33.02 8.91
N MET A 493 23.07 31.82 9.49
CA MET A 493 24.09 31.49 10.51
C MET A 493 25.16 30.60 9.90
#